data_AF-A0A7C7C8Q8-F1
#
_entry.id   AF-A0A7C7C8Q8-F1
#
_cell.length_a   1.000
_cell.length_b   1.000
_cell.length_c   1.000
_cell.angle_alpha   90.00
_cell.angle_beta   90.00
_cell.angle_gamma   90.00
#
_symmetry.space_group_name_H-M   'P 1'
#
loop_
_entity.id
_entity.type
_entity.pdbx_description
1 polymer ?
#
loop_
_entity_poly.entity_id
_entity_poly.type
_entity_poly.pdbx_seq_one_letter_code
_entity_poly.pdbx_strand_id
1 'polypeptide(L)'
;MNEVESLRSTATNFVYTRHTCFQMSYIQYFSSQPVRTQIPSLLRDPFANDPHPLAIRASKDLQRRLESRASGGGKMFGVLVVADPSGRLGYLSGFSGMLNKQWSVSGFVPPVFDREQQSSFLPVGEARVNELSAEINSCLQAPDRLLAIESLSALENKKDEALDWIKVQNKSNKKSRQQQRNDIDHGLGEEVIERKLQALASRSQRDKRELLQAKSYWAQRIKFVREQLDSEYEQ
;
A
#
# COMPACT_ATOMS: atom_id res chain seq x y z
N MET A 1 -26.08 45.51 35.27
CA MET A 1 -25.96 46.52 34.21
C MET A 1 -24.51 46.44 33.74
N ASN A 2 -24.24 45.51 32.81
CA ASN A 2 -24.16 45.71 31.34
C ASN A 2 -22.92 46.58 31.04
N GLU A 3 -21.88 46.18 30.31
CA GLU A 3 -21.75 45.44 29.03
C GLU A 3 -20.40 44.67 29.04
N VAL A 4 -20.34 43.36 28.78
CA VAL A 4 -20.20 42.63 27.49
C VAL A 4 -18.98 43.04 26.63
N GLU A 5 -17.94 42.21 26.75
CA GLU A 5 -16.99 41.71 25.73
C GLU A 5 -16.56 42.61 24.55
N SER A 6 -15.27 42.95 24.53
CA SER A 6 -14.52 43.23 23.30
C SER A 6 -13.28 42.32 23.24
N LEU A 7 -13.51 41.05 22.90
CA LEU A 7 -12.47 40.15 22.44
C LEU A 7 -12.03 40.60 21.06
N ARG A 8 -10.88 41.28 21.00
CA ARG A 8 -10.21 41.63 19.75
C ARG A 8 -9.73 40.35 19.08
N SER A 9 -10.52 39.89 18.12
CA SER A 9 -10.16 38.90 17.11
C SER A 9 -8.96 39.42 16.32
N THR A 10 -7.78 38.83 16.52
CA THR A 10 -6.64 38.94 15.62
C THR A 10 -6.93 38.11 14.37
N ALA A 11 -7.82 38.63 13.53
CA ALA A 11 -7.94 38.17 12.15
C ALA A 11 -6.70 38.65 11.39
N THR A 12 -5.72 37.77 11.26
CA THR A 12 -4.60 37.94 10.32
C THR A 12 -5.18 37.96 8.91
N ASN A 13 -5.49 39.17 8.43
CA ASN A 13 -5.85 39.42 7.05
C ASN A 13 -4.66 39.05 6.16
N PHE A 14 -4.65 37.83 5.63
CA PHE A 14 -3.83 37.47 4.47
C PHE A 14 -4.44 38.13 3.24
N VAL A 15 -4.14 39.42 3.06
CA VAL A 15 -4.42 40.13 1.82
C VAL A 15 -3.38 39.67 0.79
N TYR A 16 -3.71 38.63 0.03
CA TYR A 16 -2.98 38.28 -1.20
C TYR A 16 -3.31 39.31 -2.29
N THR A 17 -2.76 40.53 -2.15
CA THR A 17 -2.72 41.50 -3.26
C THR A 17 -1.34 41.48 -3.88
N ARG A 18 -1.23 40.77 -5.01
CA ARG A 18 -0.51 41.23 -6.21
C ARG A 18 -0.88 40.33 -7.39
N HIS A 19 -1.80 40.84 -8.20
CA HIS A 19 -2.05 40.54 -9.61
C HIS A 19 -1.25 39.39 -10.25
N THR A 20 -1.73 38.15 -10.12
CA THR A 20 -1.64 37.21 -11.25
C THR A 20 -2.78 37.56 -12.19
N CYS A 21 -2.57 38.59 -13.01
CA CYS A 21 -3.34 38.74 -14.23
C CYS A 21 -3.13 37.42 -14.99
N PHE A 22 -4.18 36.60 -15.07
CA PHE A 22 -4.15 35.32 -15.76
C PHE A 22 -3.75 35.60 -17.21
N GLN A 23 -2.46 35.44 -17.54
CA GLN A 23 -2.01 35.72 -18.89
C GLN A 23 -2.57 34.63 -19.78
N MET A 24 -3.53 35.01 -20.63
CA MET A 24 -4.17 34.17 -21.65
C MET A 24 -3.15 33.47 -22.58
N SER A 25 -1.89 33.90 -22.57
CA SER A 25 -0.77 33.28 -23.31
C SER A 25 -0.46 31.84 -22.90
N TYR A 26 -0.89 31.39 -21.71
CA TYR A 26 -0.64 30.02 -21.24
C TYR A 26 -1.75 29.03 -21.63
N ILE A 27 -2.94 29.49 -22.04
CA ILE A 27 -4.04 28.61 -22.44
C ILE A 27 -3.74 28.03 -23.82
N GLN A 28 -3.77 26.71 -23.91
CA GLN A 28 -3.82 25.99 -25.18
C GLN A 28 -5.28 25.68 -25.52
N TYR A 29 -5.82 26.33 -26.55
CA TYR A 29 -7.21 26.12 -26.97
C TYR A 29 -7.38 24.81 -27.73
N PHE A 30 -8.50 24.12 -27.49
CA PHE A 30 -8.86 22.94 -28.28
C PHE A 30 -9.13 23.34 -29.74
N SER A 31 -8.55 22.61 -30.69
CA SER A 31 -8.73 22.84 -32.13
C SER A 31 -10.20 22.77 -32.55
N SER A 32 -10.96 21.83 -31.98
CA SER A 32 -12.42 21.78 -32.07
C SER A 32 -13.03 22.00 -30.70
N GLN A 33 -13.86 23.05 -30.57
CA GLN A 33 -14.46 23.42 -29.30
C GLN A 33 -15.45 22.35 -28.85
N PRO A 34 -15.33 21.85 -27.60
CA PRO A 34 -16.29 20.92 -27.04
C PRO A 34 -17.71 21.51 -27.03
N VAL A 35 -18.70 20.67 -27.27
CA VAL A 35 -20.09 21.08 -27.16
C VAL A 35 -20.49 21.19 -25.68
N ARG A 36 -21.48 22.04 -25.38
CA ARG A 36 -21.90 22.34 -23.99
C ARG A 36 -22.24 21.11 -23.16
N THR A 37 -22.79 20.06 -23.79
CA THR A 37 -23.14 18.80 -23.13
C THR A 37 -21.94 17.98 -22.66
N GLN A 38 -20.75 18.26 -23.19
CA GLN A 38 -19.49 17.63 -22.79
C GLN A 38 -18.79 18.39 -21.65
N ILE A 39 -19.33 19.53 -21.21
CA ILE A 39 -18.75 20.34 -20.14
C ILE A 39 -19.38 19.90 -18.82
N PRO A 40 -18.59 19.41 -17.85
CA PRO A 40 -19.13 19.00 -16.58
C PRO A 40 -19.60 20.23 -15.79
N SER A 41 -20.75 20.12 -15.13
CA SER A 41 -21.29 21.18 -14.25
C SER A 41 -20.60 21.24 -12.88
N LEU A 42 -19.90 20.17 -12.50
CA LEU A 42 -19.20 20.01 -11.23
C LEU A 42 -17.81 19.40 -11.47
N LEU A 43 -16.86 19.75 -10.60
CA LEU A 43 -15.58 19.04 -10.55
C LEU A 43 -15.82 17.61 -10.05
N ARG A 44 -15.16 16.66 -10.71
CA ARG A 44 -15.17 15.26 -10.28
C ARG A 44 -14.34 15.08 -9.02
N ASP A 45 -14.62 14.01 -8.29
CA ASP A 45 -13.83 13.58 -7.15
C ASP A 45 -12.36 13.41 -7.57
N PRO A 46 -11.41 14.16 -6.96
CA PRO A 46 -9.99 14.09 -7.32
C PRO A 46 -9.33 12.75 -6.95
N PHE A 47 -9.97 11.92 -6.12
CA PHE A 47 -9.46 10.61 -5.73
C PHE A 47 -10.05 9.44 -6.54
N ALA A 48 -11.00 9.73 -7.42
CA ALA A 48 -11.55 8.73 -8.33
C ALA A 48 -10.63 8.50 -9.53
N ASN A 49 -10.33 7.23 -9.84
CA ASN A 49 -9.51 6.83 -11.00
C ASN A 49 -10.29 6.86 -12.33
N ASP A 50 -11.13 7.86 -12.56
CA ASP A 50 -11.93 8.03 -13.78
C ASP A 50 -11.87 9.49 -14.30
N PRO A 51 -10.79 9.85 -15.03
CA PRO A 51 -10.59 11.21 -15.51
C PRO A 51 -11.63 11.59 -16.57
N HIS A 52 -12.10 12.84 -16.51
CA HIS A 52 -13.09 13.34 -17.45
C HIS A 52 -12.59 13.29 -18.92
N PRO A 53 -13.44 12.98 -19.92
CA PRO A 53 -13.04 12.90 -21.33
C PRO A 53 -12.28 14.11 -21.88
N LEU A 54 -12.62 15.33 -21.44
CA LEU A 54 -11.89 16.55 -21.81
C LEU A 54 -10.47 16.59 -21.24
N ALA A 55 -10.25 16.08 -20.03
CA ALA A 55 -8.91 15.98 -19.44
C ALA A 55 -8.08 14.95 -20.22
N ILE A 56 -8.66 13.80 -20.58
CA ILE A 56 -8.01 12.79 -21.43
C ILE A 56 -7.61 13.40 -22.78
N ARG A 57 -8.51 14.17 -23.41
CA ARG A 57 -8.23 14.87 -24.66
C ARG A 57 -7.06 15.85 -24.53
N ALA A 58 -7.09 16.71 -23.51
CA ALA A 58 -6.00 17.65 -23.23
C ALA A 58 -4.66 16.93 -22.99
N SER A 59 -4.66 15.82 -22.25
CA SER A 59 -3.46 15.00 -22.02
C SER A 59 -2.90 14.44 -23.33
N LYS A 60 -3.74 13.95 -24.24
CA LYS A 60 -3.31 13.47 -25.57
C LYS A 60 -2.75 14.60 -26.44
N ASP A 61 -3.36 15.79 -26.39
CA ASP A 61 -2.86 16.97 -27.10
C ASP A 61 -1.48 17.38 -26.56
N LEU A 62 -1.30 17.34 -25.24
CA LEU A 62 -0.01 17.59 -24.60
C LEU A 62 1.03 16.53 -24.96
N GLN A 63 0.68 15.24 -24.94
CA GLN A 63 1.59 14.15 -25.33
C GLN A 63 2.13 14.36 -26.75
N ARG A 64 1.27 14.65 -27.72
CA ARG A 64 1.70 14.96 -29.11
C ARG A 64 2.61 16.17 -29.19
N ARG A 65 2.35 17.21 -28.38
CA ARG A 65 3.24 18.38 -28.28
C ARG A 65 4.63 18.03 -27.72
N LEU A 66 4.68 17.08 -26.79
CA LEU A 66 5.90 16.61 -26.14
C LEU A 66 6.70 15.62 -26.99
N GLU A 67 6.06 14.82 -27.86
CA GLU A 67 6.72 13.88 -28.78
C GLU A 67 7.81 14.55 -29.64
N SER A 68 7.65 15.85 -29.94
CA SER A 68 8.64 16.64 -30.68
C SER A 68 9.72 17.33 -29.83
N ARG A 69 9.63 17.27 -28.48
CA ARG A 69 10.39 18.17 -27.57
C ARG A 69 10.93 17.53 -26.29
N ALA A 70 10.46 16.35 -25.88
CA ALA A 70 10.77 15.76 -24.59
C ALA A 70 11.79 14.63 -24.69
N SER A 71 13.07 14.97 -24.66
CA SER A 71 14.16 14.02 -24.43
C SER A 71 14.42 13.87 -22.93
N GLY A 72 13.58 13.10 -22.24
CA GLY A 72 13.79 12.78 -20.83
C GLY A 72 12.67 11.93 -20.25
N GLY A 73 12.87 10.62 -20.18
CA GLY A 73 11.96 9.71 -19.48
C GLY A 73 11.83 10.07 -17.99
N GLY A 74 10.67 9.80 -17.39
CA GLY A 74 10.46 9.91 -15.94
C GLY A 74 9.90 11.23 -15.40
N LYS A 75 9.36 12.14 -16.24
CA LYS A 75 8.69 13.36 -15.78
C LYS A 75 7.17 13.21 -15.79
N MET A 76 6.51 13.75 -14.76
CA MET A 76 5.06 13.84 -14.72
C MET A 76 4.59 15.17 -15.31
N PHE A 77 3.58 15.10 -16.17
CA PHE A 77 2.92 16.26 -16.77
C PHE A 77 1.45 16.25 -16.37
N GLY A 78 0.92 17.43 -16.10
CA GLY A 78 -0.48 17.64 -15.73
C GLY A 78 -1.17 18.58 -16.70
N VAL A 79 -2.48 18.39 -16.88
CA VAL A 79 -3.35 19.31 -17.63
C VAL A 79 -4.52 19.75 -16.78
N LEU A 80 -4.96 21.00 -16.95
CA LEU A 80 -6.17 21.53 -16.34
C LEU A 80 -7.03 22.18 -17.42
N VAL A 81 -8.21 21.64 -17.67
CA VAL A 81 -9.16 22.21 -18.63
C VAL A 81 -9.78 23.47 -18.04
N VAL A 82 -9.76 24.56 -18.80
CA VAL A 82 -10.23 25.88 -18.38
C VAL A 82 -11.07 26.54 -19.48
N ALA A 83 -11.98 27.41 -19.08
CA ALA A 83 -12.67 28.33 -19.98
C ALA A 83 -12.06 29.73 -19.83
N ASP A 84 -11.85 30.42 -20.94
CA ASP A 84 -11.49 31.83 -20.93
C ASP A 84 -12.72 32.72 -20.62
N PRO A 85 -12.55 34.04 -20.42
CA PRO A 85 -13.68 34.95 -20.17
C PRO A 85 -14.71 35.02 -21.31
N SER A 86 -14.34 34.61 -22.54
CA SER A 86 -15.26 34.51 -23.68
C SER A 86 -16.03 33.19 -23.72
N GLY A 87 -15.77 32.28 -22.78
CA GLY A 87 -16.36 30.94 -22.72
C GLY A 87 -15.68 29.92 -23.65
N ARG A 88 -14.54 30.28 -24.26
CA ARG A 88 -13.79 29.36 -25.12
C ARG A 88 -12.97 28.40 -24.26
N LEU A 89 -13.03 27.12 -24.58
CA LEU A 89 -12.33 26.08 -23.84
C LEU A 89 -10.92 25.82 -24.36
N GLY A 90 -10.02 25.66 -23.40
CA GLY A 90 -8.66 25.21 -23.58
C GLY A 90 -8.16 24.47 -22.36
N TYR A 91 -6.85 24.34 -22.25
CA TYR A 91 -6.20 23.72 -21.12
C TYR A 91 -4.86 24.38 -20.80
N LEU A 92 -4.51 24.34 -19.51
CA LEU A 92 -3.18 24.66 -19.00
C LEU A 92 -2.36 23.39 -18.93
N SER A 93 -1.05 23.51 -19.09
CA SER A 93 -0.11 22.41 -18.92
C SER A 93 0.92 22.75 -17.85
N GLY A 94 1.25 21.80 -16.98
CA GLY A 94 2.32 21.89 -15.98
C GLY A 94 3.20 20.64 -15.99
N PHE A 95 4.34 20.71 -15.30
CA PHE A 95 5.26 19.58 -15.13
C PHE A 95 5.82 19.52 -13.71
N SER A 96 6.22 18.33 -13.28
CA SER A 96 6.86 18.11 -11.98
C SER A 96 8.33 18.54 -11.99
N GLY A 97 8.76 19.33 -11.01
CA GLY A 97 10.15 19.72 -10.82
C GLY A 97 10.68 20.61 -11.95
N MET A 98 11.88 20.31 -12.45
CA MET A 98 12.50 21.01 -13.59
C MET A 98 12.33 20.24 -14.89
N LEU A 99 12.10 20.94 -16.00
CA LEU A 99 12.15 20.39 -17.35
C LEU A 99 13.43 20.89 -18.03
N ASN A 100 14.31 20.00 -18.46
CA ASN A 100 15.62 20.36 -19.06
C ASN A 100 16.44 21.35 -18.20
N LYS A 101 16.47 21.14 -16.88
CA LYS A 101 17.10 22.03 -15.87
C LYS A 101 16.51 23.44 -15.80
N GLN A 102 15.31 23.65 -16.36
CA GLN A 102 14.59 24.91 -16.33
C GLN A 102 13.28 24.78 -15.53
N TRP A 103 12.99 25.80 -14.71
CA TRP A 103 11.74 25.92 -13.97
C TRP A 103 10.62 26.59 -14.77
N SER A 104 10.97 27.31 -15.84
CA SER A 104 10.03 28.03 -16.69
C SER A 104 10.29 27.64 -18.13
N VAL A 105 9.32 27.00 -18.76
CA VAL A 105 9.38 26.56 -20.14
C VAL A 105 8.17 27.13 -20.88
N SER A 106 8.40 27.68 -22.07
CA SER A 106 7.33 28.27 -22.88
C SER A 106 6.20 27.28 -23.15
N GLY A 107 4.95 27.74 -23.00
CA GLY A 107 3.75 26.89 -23.11
C GLY A 107 3.49 26.00 -21.89
N PHE A 108 4.11 26.27 -20.75
CA PHE A 108 3.75 25.72 -19.45
C PHE A 108 3.48 26.86 -18.46
N VAL A 109 2.60 26.60 -17.49
CA VAL A 109 2.33 27.57 -16.42
C VAL A 109 3.58 27.77 -15.54
N PRO A 110 3.78 28.98 -14.98
CA PRO A 110 4.89 29.23 -14.08
C PRO A 110 4.79 28.40 -12.80
N PRO A 111 5.92 28.12 -12.13
CA PRO A 111 5.90 27.46 -10.83
C PRO A 111 5.15 28.31 -9.79
N VAL A 112 4.36 27.66 -8.95
CA VAL A 112 3.52 28.28 -7.91
C VAL A 112 4.21 28.44 -6.55
N PHE A 113 5.46 27.97 -6.42
CA PHE A 113 6.23 27.99 -5.17
C PHE A 113 7.34 29.05 -5.21
N ASP A 114 7.78 29.47 -4.03
CA ASP A 114 8.94 30.36 -3.87
C ASP A 114 10.25 29.59 -4.11
N ARG A 115 11.00 30.01 -5.13
CA ARG A 115 12.25 29.35 -5.55
C ARG A 115 13.37 29.53 -4.54
N GLU A 116 13.40 30.65 -3.82
CA GLU A 116 14.45 30.94 -2.82
C GLU A 116 14.24 30.12 -1.55
N GLN A 117 12.98 29.96 -1.13
CA GLN A 117 12.67 29.04 -0.03
C GLN A 117 12.98 27.58 -0.41
N GLN A 118 12.66 27.17 -1.64
CA GLN A 118 12.91 25.80 -2.07
C GLN A 118 14.40 25.43 -2.13
N SER A 119 15.27 26.33 -2.60
CA SER A 119 16.72 26.08 -2.66
C SER A 119 17.37 25.95 -1.28
N SER A 120 16.80 26.59 -0.25
CA SER A 120 17.27 26.50 1.13
C SER A 120 16.81 25.24 1.88
N PHE A 121 15.59 24.73 1.62
CA PHE A 121 14.99 23.65 2.41
C PHE A 121 15.14 22.25 1.79
N LEU A 122 15.01 22.11 0.46
CA LEU A 122 15.02 20.79 -0.18
C LEU A 122 16.31 19.99 0.06
N PRO A 123 17.52 20.57 -0.06
CA PRO A 123 18.75 19.79 0.11
C PRO A 123 18.88 19.20 1.52
N VAL A 124 18.46 19.95 2.55
CA VAL A 124 18.50 19.48 3.94
C VAL A 124 17.49 18.36 4.17
N GLY A 125 16.27 18.51 3.63
CA GLY A 125 15.25 17.47 3.70
C GLY A 125 15.66 16.19 2.98
N GLU A 126 16.19 16.30 1.76
CA GLU A 126 16.68 15.16 0.98
C GLU A 126 17.85 14.45 1.68
N ALA A 127 18.80 15.21 2.23
CA ALA A 127 19.91 14.65 3.00
C ALA A 127 19.40 13.85 4.21
N ARG A 128 18.45 14.40 4.97
CA ARG A 128 17.86 13.70 6.13
C ARG A 128 17.10 12.44 5.73
N VAL A 129 16.35 12.47 4.63
CA VAL A 129 15.64 11.29 4.10
C VAL A 129 16.62 10.21 3.66
N ASN A 130 17.71 10.60 2.97
CA ASN A 130 18.74 9.65 2.55
C ASN A 130 19.47 9.03 3.74
N GLU A 131 19.78 9.82 4.77
CA GLU A 131 20.39 9.37 6.02
C GLU A 131 19.50 8.33 6.72
N LEU A 132 18.23 8.66 6.96
CA LEU A 132 17.26 7.73 7.53
C LEU A 132 17.09 6.46 6.67
N SER A 133 17.10 6.60 5.35
CA SER A 133 17.03 5.45 4.45
C SER A 133 18.26 4.56 4.56
N ALA A 134 19.45 5.14 4.72
CA ALA A 134 20.69 4.40 4.93
C ALA A 134 20.69 3.68 6.29
N GLU A 135 20.23 4.35 7.35
CA GLU A 135 20.05 3.76 8.68
C GLU A 135 19.10 2.57 8.63
N ILE A 136 17.91 2.74 8.06
CA ILE A 136 16.92 1.65 7.89
C ILE A 136 17.53 0.48 7.12
N ASN A 137 18.20 0.76 5.99
CA ASN A 137 18.83 -0.30 5.20
C ASN A 137 19.92 -1.03 5.99
N SER A 138 20.70 -0.32 6.79
CA SER A 138 21.72 -0.93 7.66
C SER A 138 21.08 -1.86 8.69
N CYS A 139 20.00 -1.42 9.37
CA CYS A 139 19.26 -2.26 10.31
C CYS A 139 18.64 -3.50 9.63
N LEU A 140 18.09 -3.34 8.42
CA LEU A 140 17.49 -4.45 7.66
C LEU A 140 18.54 -5.48 7.24
N GLN A 141 19.77 -5.05 6.96
CA GLN A 141 20.89 -5.89 6.53
C GLN A 141 21.80 -6.34 7.68
N ALA A 142 21.43 -6.05 8.93
CA ALA A 142 22.20 -6.50 10.09
C ALA A 142 22.32 -8.04 10.07
N PRO A 143 23.54 -8.61 10.20
CA PRO A 143 23.76 -10.05 10.13
C PRO A 143 22.88 -10.85 11.11
N ASP A 144 22.74 -10.35 12.34
CA ASP A 144 21.93 -10.99 13.38
C ASP A 144 20.45 -11.07 12.99
N ARG A 145 19.91 -10.00 12.39
CA ARG A 145 18.55 -9.97 11.83
C ARG A 145 18.36 -11.03 10.76
N LEU A 146 19.28 -11.11 9.81
CA LEU A 146 19.19 -12.05 8.70
C LEU A 146 19.28 -13.50 9.18
N LEU A 147 20.20 -13.80 10.10
CA LEU A 147 20.33 -15.11 10.73
C LEU A 147 19.08 -15.51 11.51
N ALA A 148 18.46 -14.55 12.20
CA ALA A 148 17.30 -14.82 13.02
C ALA A 148 16.03 -15.00 12.16
N ILE A 149 15.91 -14.30 11.02
CA ILE A 149 14.89 -14.57 9.99
C ILE A 149 15.07 -15.97 9.39
N GLU A 150 16.30 -16.35 9.03
CA GLU A 150 16.60 -17.68 8.51
C GLU A 150 16.26 -18.77 9.52
N SER A 151 16.61 -18.55 10.78
CA SER A 151 16.30 -19.47 11.89
C SER A 151 14.80 -19.63 12.10
N LEU A 152 14.03 -18.55 12.02
CA LEU A 152 12.57 -18.59 12.10
C LEU A 152 11.97 -19.38 10.94
N SER A 153 12.43 -19.13 9.71
CA SER A 153 12.01 -19.87 8.52
C SER A 153 12.29 -21.36 8.64
N ALA A 154 13.50 -21.73 9.09
CA ALA A 154 13.86 -23.13 9.34
C ALA A 154 12.98 -23.78 10.41
N LEU A 155 12.60 -23.03 11.45
CA LEU A 155 11.69 -23.52 12.50
C LEU A 155 10.27 -23.73 11.98
N GLU A 156 9.78 -22.84 11.12
CA GLU A 156 8.47 -22.97 10.47
C GLU A 156 8.41 -24.20 9.57
N ASN A 157 9.46 -24.45 8.78
CA ASN A 157 9.57 -25.65 7.96
C ASN A 157 9.55 -26.93 8.82
N LYS A 158 10.32 -26.97 9.92
CA LYS A 158 10.31 -28.10 10.86
C LYS A 158 8.94 -28.35 11.48
N LYS A 159 8.19 -27.29 11.82
CA LYS A 159 6.80 -27.41 12.26
C LYS A 159 5.95 -28.07 11.18
N ASP A 160 6.02 -27.58 9.94
CA ASP A 160 5.16 -28.07 8.87
C ASP A 160 5.46 -29.54 8.54
N GLU A 161 6.73 -29.93 8.46
CA GLU A 161 7.16 -31.32 8.33
C GLU A 161 6.61 -32.21 9.46
N ALA A 162 6.77 -31.78 10.72
CA ALA A 162 6.30 -32.53 11.88
C ALA A 162 4.78 -32.70 11.90
N LEU A 163 4.03 -31.63 11.59
CA LEU A 163 2.57 -31.68 11.56
C LEU A 163 2.06 -32.53 10.40
N ASP A 164 2.71 -32.47 9.25
CA ASP A 164 2.35 -33.31 8.10
C ASP A 164 2.64 -34.78 8.34
N TRP A 165 3.76 -35.10 9.01
CA TRP A 165 4.03 -36.46 9.45
C TRP A 165 2.92 -37.00 10.37
N ILE A 166 2.48 -36.22 11.38
CA ILE A 166 1.37 -36.62 12.27
C ILE A 166 0.06 -36.80 11.47
N LYS A 167 -0.24 -35.93 10.50
CA LYS A 167 -1.43 -36.07 9.64
C LYS A 167 -1.39 -37.36 8.83
N VAL A 168 -0.24 -37.71 8.25
CA VAL A 168 -0.04 -38.95 7.50
C VAL A 168 -0.24 -40.17 8.42
N GLN A 169 0.34 -40.15 9.62
CA GLN A 169 0.14 -41.21 10.62
C GLN A 169 -1.34 -41.33 11.01
N ASN A 170 -2.02 -40.22 11.30
CA ASN A 170 -3.44 -40.22 11.65
C ASN A 170 -4.33 -40.75 10.53
N LYS A 171 -4.00 -40.48 9.27
CA LYS A 171 -4.69 -41.05 8.10
C LYS A 171 -4.50 -42.56 8.03
N SER A 172 -3.27 -43.05 8.24
CA SER A 172 -2.96 -44.49 8.29
C SER A 172 -3.67 -45.17 9.46
N ASN A 173 -3.58 -44.60 10.66
CA ASN A 173 -4.23 -45.10 11.87
C ASN A 173 -5.76 -45.16 11.71
N LYS A 174 -6.39 -44.17 11.06
CA LYS A 174 -7.82 -44.20 10.74
C LYS A 174 -8.19 -45.38 9.84
N LYS A 175 -7.41 -45.66 8.79
CA LYS A 175 -7.61 -46.82 7.92
C LYS A 175 -7.47 -48.13 8.69
N SER A 176 -6.40 -48.26 9.48
CA SER A 176 -6.16 -49.43 10.34
C SER A 176 -7.31 -49.69 11.30
N ARG A 177 -7.82 -48.65 11.97
CA ARG A 177 -8.99 -48.79 12.86
C ARG A 177 -10.26 -49.19 12.10
N GLN A 178 -10.48 -48.69 10.89
CA GLN A 178 -11.64 -49.08 10.10
C GLN A 178 -11.57 -50.55 9.69
N GLN A 179 -10.39 -51.02 9.26
CA GLN A 179 -10.17 -52.43 8.96
C GLN A 179 -10.41 -53.30 10.20
N GLN A 180 -9.84 -52.91 11.35
CA GLN A 180 -10.05 -53.60 12.62
C GLN A 180 -11.51 -53.65 13.08
N ARG A 181 -12.36 -52.67 12.71
CA ARG A 181 -13.80 -52.72 12.97
C ARG A 181 -14.51 -53.72 12.07
N ASN A 182 -14.12 -53.77 10.79
CA ASN A 182 -14.71 -54.69 9.83
C ASN A 182 -14.34 -56.14 10.13
N ASP A 183 -13.15 -56.38 10.70
CA ASP A 183 -12.63 -57.71 11.04
C ASP A 183 -13.06 -58.21 12.43
N ILE A 184 -13.97 -57.50 13.13
CA ILE A 184 -14.50 -57.97 14.41
C ILE A 184 -15.39 -59.19 14.15
N ASP A 185 -14.96 -60.34 14.64
CA ASP A 185 -15.80 -61.54 14.67
C ASP A 185 -16.99 -61.33 15.62
N HIS A 186 -18.19 -61.33 15.03
CA HIS A 186 -19.45 -61.19 15.74
C HIS A 186 -19.90 -62.48 16.47
N GLY A 187 -19.18 -63.59 16.30
CA GLY A 187 -19.33 -64.79 17.12
C GLY A 187 -18.69 -64.67 18.51
N LEU A 188 -17.95 -63.59 18.78
CA LEU A 188 -17.38 -63.30 20.10
C LEU A 188 -18.48 -62.82 21.08
N GLY A 189 -18.29 -63.09 22.37
CA GLY A 189 -19.17 -62.59 23.43
C GLY A 189 -19.24 -61.05 23.44
N GLU A 190 -20.42 -60.52 23.77
CA GLU A 190 -20.73 -59.08 23.72
C GLU A 190 -19.70 -58.21 24.46
N GLU A 191 -19.28 -58.63 25.65
CA GLU A 191 -18.27 -57.92 26.45
C GLU A 191 -16.90 -57.83 25.74
N VAL A 192 -16.52 -58.85 24.98
CA VAL A 192 -15.26 -58.88 24.23
C VAL A 192 -15.32 -57.91 23.05
N ILE A 193 -16.46 -57.85 22.37
CA ILE A 193 -16.70 -56.91 21.26
C ILE A 193 -16.64 -55.47 21.78
N GLU A 194 -17.30 -55.19 22.91
CA GLU A 194 -17.32 -53.85 23.50
C GLU A 194 -15.91 -53.38 23.87
N ARG A 195 -15.11 -54.23 24.56
CA ARG A 195 -13.73 -53.90 24.91
C ARG A 195 -12.87 -53.58 23.68
N LYS A 196 -13.03 -54.31 22.58
CA LYS A 196 -12.33 -54.02 21.31
C LYS A 196 -12.74 -52.65 20.75
N LEU A 197 -14.03 -52.34 20.70
CA LEU A 197 -14.51 -51.04 20.20
C LEU A 197 -14.03 -49.88 21.07
N GLN A 198 -14.07 -50.02 22.39
CA GLN A 198 -13.54 -49.02 23.34
C GLN A 198 -12.04 -48.78 23.14
N ALA A 199 -11.25 -49.82 22.89
CA ALA A 199 -9.82 -49.68 22.58
C ALA A 199 -9.59 -48.88 21.28
N LEU A 200 -10.38 -49.14 20.23
CA LEU A 200 -10.29 -48.39 18.96
C LEU A 200 -10.70 -46.92 19.14
N ALA A 201 -11.75 -46.65 19.93
CA ALA A 201 -12.17 -45.29 20.26
C ALA A 201 -11.08 -44.53 21.03
N SER A 202 -10.48 -45.17 22.04
CA SER A 202 -9.36 -44.61 22.82
C SER A 202 -8.16 -44.27 21.95
N ARG A 203 -7.81 -45.13 20.98
CA ARG A 203 -6.75 -44.84 20.00
C ARG A 203 -7.09 -43.62 19.14
N SER A 204 -8.34 -43.46 18.70
CA SER A 204 -8.76 -42.29 17.94
C SER A 204 -8.69 -40.99 18.75
N GLN A 205 -9.02 -41.03 20.05
CA GLN A 205 -8.89 -39.87 20.93
C GLN A 205 -7.42 -39.49 21.15
N ARG A 206 -6.53 -40.48 21.25
CA ARG A 206 -5.08 -40.27 21.37
C ARG A 206 -4.50 -39.56 20.16
N ASP A 207 -4.78 -40.06 18.94
CA ASP A 207 -4.37 -39.44 17.67
C ASP A 207 -4.81 -37.96 17.58
N LYS A 208 -6.05 -37.65 18.00
CA LYS A 208 -6.58 -36.28 18.02
C LYS A 208 -5.83 -35.40 19.02
N ARG A 209 -5.56 -35.93 20.22
CA ARG A 209 -4.85 -35.21 21.29
C ARG A 209 -3.41 -34.90 20.90
N GLU A 210 -2.72 -35.86 20.32
CA GLU A 210 -1.34 -35.72 19.84
C GLU A 210 -1.22 -34.58 18.83
N LEU A 211 -2.11 -34.54 17.82
CA LEU A 211 -2.11 -33.45 16.83
C LEU A 211 -2.39 -32.08 17.46
N LEU A 212 -3.30 -31.99 18.44
CA LEU A 212 -3.60 -30.73 19.13
C LEU A 212 -2.42 -30.26 19.99
N GLN A 213 -1.78 -31.17 20.72
CA GLN A 213 -0.61 -30.87 21.53
C GLN A 213 0.56 -30.39 20.66
N ALA A 214 0.83 -31.09 19.54
CA ALA A 214 1.86 -30.69 18.60
C ALA A 214 1.59 -29.29 18.02
N LYS A 215 0.34 -29.00 17.61
CA LYS A 215 -0.04 -27.65 17.14
C LYS A 215 0.21 -26.57 18.19
N SER A 216 -0.20 -26.82 19.43
CA SER A 216 -0.01 -25.86 20.54
C SER A 216 1.47 -25.64 20.82
N TYR A 217 2.25 -26.71 20.89
CA TYR A 217 3.70 -26.65 21.10
C TYR A 217 4.39 -25.77 20.05
N TRP A 218 4.14 -26.04 18.77
CA TRP A 218 4.75 -25.27 17.69
C TRP A 218 4.30 -23.82 17.66
N ALA A 219 3.02 -23.56 17.92
CA ALA A 219 2.50 -22.19 17.99
C ALA A 219 3.19 -21.38 19.10
N GLN A 220 3.33 -21.96 20.29
CA GLN A 220 4.04 -21.33 21.40
C GLN A 220 5.53 -21.12 21.09
N ARG A 221 6.18 -22.12 20.48
CA ARG A 221 7.61 -22.06 20.16
C ARG A 221 7.91 -20.98 19.11
N ILE A 222 7.12 -20.89 18.06
CA ILE A 222 7.25 -19.86 17.02
C ILE A 222 6.94 -18.49 17.60
N LYS A 223 5.88 -18.37 18.40
CA LYS A 223 5.53 -17.12 19.06
C LYS A 223 6.69 -16.59 19.92
N PHE A 224 7.28 -17.45 20.75
CA PHE A 224 8.42 -17.09 21.58
C PHE A 224 9.61 -16.55 20.76
N VAL A 225 9.96 -17.23 19.66
CA VAL A 225 11.09 -16.79 18.81
C VAL A 225 10.77 -15.47 18.11
N ARG A 226 9.53 -15.25 17.67
CA ARG A 226 9.11 -13.97 17.09
C ARG A 226 9.13 -12.83 18.10
N GLU A 227 8.70 -13.07 19.33
CA GLU A 227 8.75 -12.05 20.38
C GLU A 227 10.20 -11.67 20.74
N GLN A 228 11.13 -12.63 20.72
CA GLN A 228 12.57 -12.33 20.90
C GLN A 228 13.10 -11.44 19.78
N LEU A 229 12.77 -11.77 18.52
CA LEU A 229 13.10 -10.93 17.36
C LEU A 229 12.58 -9.51 17.53
N ASP A 230 11.29 -9.35 17.85
CA ASP A 230 10.68 -8.02 17.96
C ASP A 230 11.27 -7.21 19.14
N SER A 231 11.59 -7.86 20.26
CA SER A 231 12.15 -7.21 21.45
C SER A 231 13.59 -6.71 21.29
N GLU A 232 14.37 -7.32 20.40
CA GLU A 232 15.74 -6.87 20.08
C GLU A 232 15.74 -5.56 19.27
N TYR A 233 14.59 -5.12 18.73
CA TYR A 233 14.46 -3.88 17.96
C TYR A 233 13.80 -2.72 18.72
N GLU A 234 13.33 -2.93 19.96
CA GLU A 234 12.76 -1.86 20.80
C GLU A 234 13.78 -1.19 21.74
N GLN A 235 15.04 -1.63 21.74
CA GLN A 235 16.16 -1.04 22.53
C GLN A 235 17.11 -0.23 21.67
#